data_AF-A0A817YEZ1-F1
#
_entry.id   AF-A0A817YEZ1-F1
#
_cell.length_a   1.000
_cell.length_b   1.000
_cell.length_c   1.000
_cell.angle_alpha   90.00
_cell.angle_beta   90.00
_cell.angle_gamma   90.00
#
_symmetry.space_group_name_H-M   'P 1'
#
loop_
_entity.id
_entity.type
_entity.pdbx_description
1 polymer ?
#
loop_
_entity_poly.entity_id
_entity_poly.type
_entity_poly.pdbx_seq_one_letter_code
_entity_poly.pdbx_strand_id
1 'polypeptide(L)'
;MNTRSDQTTKDDSTKLNDAVLHEDDLTEQAKNQFSYHSDIFRTLESYRQSVLHNVHITHLGRNFFLSELDILHRNCKHVLNYAAEHNEIFNKNLPTIGPLVVCGPARTGTTLLYNLLACDPNCRAPLYTDMNVEVVPPIARSDSIGQKRRIDILNSSYSYNEQLYKLLTQLAAHHAHFDIEEDYVILRQGGYFPMFPLLSDDEDSSSEIWIRKEMKKEYAYDYHEVFLRMLNSVDMPKSHWLLKSPFHIFSLNTFLHHYPNALLIMTHRRLDEVLPSWCSLLLAAGDGYFDKSNSISRNRIIKRCCQCLDTEVECIMKFRTSENGKVDQSKKNIFDATYDNLMKDPIGIVHQIYHYFNLHWSNDMEMAMRKWILENPQGKQGRHTYSLAEFGFNQEDISTRYVDYINLFLSSNN
;
A
#
# COMPACT_ATOMS: atom_id res chain seq x y z
N MET A 1 51.20 11.18 -39.52
CA MET A 1 50.10 12.14 -39.67
C MET A 1 48.80 11.37 -39.81
N ASN A 2 47.94 11.53 -38.79
CA ASN A 2 46.49 11.27 -38.68
C ASN A 2 45.94 9.90 -39.10
N THR A 3 45.56 8.97 -38.20
CA THR A 3 44.45 8.98 -37.22
C THR A 3 43.10 9.49 -37.76
N ARG A 4 42.15 8.56 -37.92
CA ARG A 4 40.67 8.72 -37.90
C ARG A 4 40.11 7.34 -37.54
N SER A 5 40.07 6.93 -36.27
CA SER A 5 39.08 7.27 -35.23
C SER A 5 37.64 7.02 -35.66
N ASP A 6 37.11 5.91 -35.12
CA ASP A 6 35.71 5.66 -34.84
C ASP A 6 34.94 6.91 -34.43
N GLN A 7 33.74 7.08 -34.97
CA GLN A 7 32.63 7.77 -34.31
C GLN A 7 31.37 7.61 -35.17
N THR A 8 30.45 6.77 -34.72
CA THR A 8 29.04 7.10 -34.45
C THR A 8 28.32 5.80 -34.07
N THR A 9 28.65 5.29 -32.87
CA THR A 9 27.67 4.55 -32.08
C THR A 9 26.47 5.48 -31.90
N LYS A 10 25.36 5.11 -32.55
CA LYS A 10 24.06 5.75 -32.32
C LYS A 10 23.77 5.72 -30.82
N ASP A 11 23.58 6.92 -30.31
CA ASP A 11 23.10 7.22 -28.99
C ASP A 11 21.65 6.71 -28.88
N ASP A 12 21.49 5.44 -28.52
CA ASP A 12 20.24 4.84 -28.06
C ASP A 12 20.07 5.06 -26.54
N SER A 13 20.46 6.23 -26.04
CA SER A 13 19.93 6.75 -24.78
C SER A 13 18.47 7.16 -25.01
N THR A 14 17.63 6.12 -25.02
CA THR A 14 16.19 6.13 -24.76
C THR A 14 15.69 7.48 -24.25
N LYS A 15 14.93 8.18 -25.11
CA LYS A 15 14.05 9.28 -24.70
C LYS A 15 13.40 8.90 -23.37
N LEU A 16 13.52 9.75 -22.34
CA LEU A 16 12.65 9.62 -21.19
C LEU A 16 11.22 9.55 -21.75
N ASN A 17 10.47 8.52 -21.37
CA ASN A 17 9.03 8.60 -21.48
C ASN A 17 8.65 9.70 -20.49
N ASP A 18 8.51 10.93 -20.98
CA ASP A 18 7.82 11.96 -20.23
C ASP A 18 6.43 11.40 -19.99
N ALA A 19 6.15 10.90 -18.79
CA ALA A 19 4.80 10.58 -18.39
C ALA A 19 4.02 11.89 -18.46
N VAL A 20 3.30 12.08 -19.56
CA VAL A 20 2.58 13.33 -19.77
C VAL A 20 1.24 13.20 -19.10
N LEU A 21 1.12 13.83 -17.92
CA LEU A 21 -0.08 13.82 -17.11
C LEU A 21 -1.12 14.80 -17.68
N HIS A 22 -1.60 14.52 -18.89
CA HIS A 22 -2.64 15.29 -19.56
C HIS A 22 -4.03 14.87 -19.09
N GLU A 23 -4.89 15.86 -18.87
CA GLU A 23 -6.32 15.65 -18.64
C GLU A 23 -7.07 15.21 -19.91
N ASP A 24 -6.39 15.23 -21.06
CA ASP A 24 -6.88 14.69 -22.31
C ASP A 24 -7.41 13.27 -22.06
N ASP A 25 -8.58 12.96 -22.62
CA ASP A 25 -9.37 11.75 -22.39
C ASP A 25 -10.20 11.69 -21.10
N LEU A 26 -10.08 12.63 -20.13
CA LEU A 26 -11.08 12.75 -19.05
C LEU A 26 -12.30 13.52 -19.56
N THR A 27 -13.47 12.90 -19.55
CA THR A 27 -14.70 13.50 -20.10
C THR A 27 -15.18 14.70 -19.27
N GLU A 28 -15.85 15.66 -19.91
CA GLU A 28 -16.46 16.80 -19.18
C GLU A 28 -17.50 16.35 -18.15
N GLN A 29 -18.19 15.24 -18.42
CA GLN A 29 -19.10 14.62 -17.45
C GLN A 29 -18.33 14.15 -16.20
N ALA A 30 -17.23 13.43 -16.37
CA ALA A 30 -16.38 12.99 -15.26
C ALA A 30 -15.76 14.17 -14.50
N LYS A 31 -15.27 15.21 -15.20
CA LYS A 31 -14.72 16.41 -14.56
C LYS A 31 -15.75 17.13 -13.68
N ASN A 32 -16.98 17.26 -14.17
CA ASN A 32 -18.06 17.90 -13.43
C ASN A 32 -18.51 17.07 -12.22
N GLN A 33 -18.57 15.74 -12.38
CA GLN A 33 -19.01 14.84 -11.31
C GLN A 33 -17.96 14.63 -10.22
N PHE A 34 -16.68 14.56 -10.60
CA PHE A 34 -15.56 14.28 -9.71
C PHE A 34 -14.62 15.48 -9.66
N SER A 35 -15.07 16.62 -9.13
CA SER A 35 -14.29 17.87 -9.11
C SER A 35 -12.90 17.74 -8.45
N TYR A 36 -12.74 16.74 -7.58
CA TYR A 36 -11.49 16.40 -6.90
C TYR A 36 -10.43 15.75 -7.81
N HIS A 37 -10.73 15.42 -9.08
CA HIS A 37 -9.74 14.92 -10.04
C HIS A 37 -8.53 15.86 -10.16
N SER A 38 -8.78 17.17 -10.08
CA SER A 38 -7.73 18.19 -10.15
C SER A 38 -6.76 18.14 -8.96
N ASP A 39 -7.21 17.73 -7.77
CA ASP A 39 -6.34 17.50 -6.62
C ASP A 39 -5.48 16.24 -6.82
N ILE A 40 -6.07 15.16 -7.34
CA ILE A 40 -5.33 13.94 -7.70
C ILE A 40 -4.20 14.28 -8.69
N PHE A 41 -4.53 14.95 -9.79
CA PHE A 41 -3.56 15.22 -10.85
C PHE A 41 -2.47 16.20 -10.41
N ARG A 42 -2.83 17.21 -9.61
CA ARG A 42 -1.84 18.11 -9.00
C ARG A 42 -0.85 17.36 -8.12
N THR A 43 -1.32 16.38 -7.36
CA THR A 43 -0.46 15.57 -6.49
C THR A 43 0.44 14.64 -7.31
N LEU A 44 -0.10 13.96 -8.34
CA LEU A 44 0.70 13.14 -9.25
C LEU A 44 1.76 13.97 -9.99
N GLU A 45 1.43 15.18 -10.44
CA GLU A 45 2.39 16.11 -11.06
C GLU A 45 3.44 16.57 -10.06
N SER A 46 3.07 16.84 -8.80
CA SER A 46 4.05 17.15 -7.75
C SER A 46 5.03 16.01 -7.53
N TYR A 47 4.56 14.76 -7.55
CA TYR A 47 5.43 13.59 -7.47
C TYR A 47 6.36 13.47 -8.68
N ARG A 48 5.82 13.69 -9.89
CA ARG A 48 6.60 13.70 -11.14
C ARG A 48 7.74 14.71 -11.07
N GLN A 49 7.42 15.95 -10.70
CA GLN A 49 8.40 17.03 -10.59
C GLN A 49 9.45 16.71 -9.54
N SER A 50 9.06 16.20 -8.38
CA SER A 50 10.01 15.89 -7.32
C SER A 50 11.01 14.79 -7.73
N VAL A 51 10.56 13.75 -8.47
CA VAL A 51 11.47 12.71 -8.99
C VAL A 51 12.38 13.23 -10.10
N LEU A 52 11.88 14.10 -10.99
CA LEU A 52 12.68 14.69 -12.07
C LEU A 52 13.78 15.62 -11.55
N HIS A 53 13.50 16.37 -10.47
CA HIS A 53 14.47 17.27 -9.84
C HIS A 53 15.45 16.54 -8.91
N ASN A 54 15.13 15.33 -8.44
CA ASN A 54 16.00 14.58 -7.55
C ASN A 54 17.26 14.10 -8.30
N VAL A 55 18.41 14.69 -7.97
CA VAL A 55 19.70 14.40 -8.61
C VAL A 55 20.26 13.02 -8.23
N HIS A 56 19.76 12.41 -7.17
CA HIS A 56 20.22 11.12 -6.67
C HIS A 56 19.49 9.93 -7.31
N ILE A 57 18.32 10.14 -7.93
CA ILE A 57 17.61 9.08 -8.66
C ILE A 57 18.32 8.84 -9.99
N THR A 58 18.57 7.57 -10.30
CA THR A 58 19.21 7.14 -11.55
C THR A 58 18.29 7.37 -12.75
N HIS A 59 18.85 7.42 -13.97
CA HIS A 59 18.03 7.48 -15.18
C HIS A 59 17.03 6.31 -15.29
N LEU A 60 17.48 5.10 -14.95
CA LEU A 60 16.64 3.92 -14.92
C LEU A 60 15.51 4.05 -13.88
N GLY A 61 15.84 4.55 -12.69
CA GLY A 61 14.88 4.80 -11.61
C GLY A 61 13.84 5.86 -11.96
N ARG A 62 14.24 6.93 -12.66
CA ARG A 62 13.29 7.93 -13.19
C ARG A 62 12.34 7.28 -14.18
N ASN A 63 12.86 6.52 -15.14
CA ASN A 63 12.02 5.83 -16.13
C ASN A 63 11.04 4.84 -15.47
N PHE A 64 11.49 4.10 -14.46
CA PHE A 64 10.62 3.19 -13.68
C PHE A 64 9.50 3.95 -12.95
N PHE A 65 9.83 5.05 -12.28
CA PHE A 65 8.83 5.85 -11.58
C PHE A 65 7.81 6.45 -12.55
N LEU A 66 8.28 7.01 -13.67
CA LEU A 66 7.43 7.67 -14.66
C LEU A 66 6.48 6.67 -15.35
N SER A 67 6.94 5.45 -15.65
CA SER A 67 6.06 4.42 -16.21
C SER A 67 4.96 4.00 -15.22
N GLU A 68 5.31 3.82 -13.94
CA GLU A 68 4.33 3.56 -12.88
C GLU A 68 3.33 4.70 -12.74
N LEU A 69 3.80 5.95 -12.78
CA LEU A 69 2.96 7.14 -12.66
C LEU A 69 1.97 7.26 -13.83
N ASP A 70 2.41 6.97 -15.05
CA ASP A 70 1.54 6.94 -16.24
C ASP A 70 0.42 5.89 -16.10
N ILE A 71 0.75 4.69 -15.61
CA ILE A 71 -0.24 3.64 -15.34
C ILE A 71 -1.27 4.10 -14.30
N LEU A 72 -0.82 4.68 -13.19
CA LEU A 72 -1.71 5.18 -12.13
C LEU A 72 -2.66 6.25 -12.66
N HIS A 73 -2.10 7.23 -13.38
CA HIS A 73 -2.85 8.34 -13.94
C HIS A 73 -3.88 7.88 -14.99
N ARG A 74 -3.48 7.01 -15.92
CA ARG A 74 -4.37 6.41 -16.93
C ARG A 74 -5.50 5.62 -16.27
N ASN A 75 -5.19 4.77 -15.29
CA ASN A 75 -6.20 4.00 -14.56
C ASN A 75 -7.19 4.91 -13.81
N CYS A 76 -6.70 5.99 -13.17
CA CYS A 76 -7.56 6.99 -12.54
C CYS A 76 -8.55 7.60 -13.55
N LYS A 77 -8.08 8.07 -14.71
CA LYS A 77 -8.95 8.63 -15.76
C LYS A 77 -10.01 7.63 -16.22
N HIS A 78 -9.60 6.38 -16.47
CA HIS A 78 -10.48 5.32 -16.90
C HIS A 78 -11.59 5.01 -15.87
N VAL A 79 -11.24 4.94 -14.59
CA VAL A 79 -12.21 4.71 -13.50
C VAL A 79 -13.20 5.87 -13.41
N LEU A 80 -12.73 7.12 -13.42
CA LEU A 80 -13.59 8.29 -13.32
C LEU A 80 -14.53 8.41 -14.53
N ASN A 81 -14.05 8.17 -15.75
CA ASN A 81 -14.92 8.14 -16.93
C ASN A 81 -15.97 7.04 -16.84
N TYR A 82 -15.55 5.81 -16.51
CA TYR A 82 -16.47 4.69 -16.38
C TYR A 82 -17.55 4.97 -15.35
N ALA A 83 -17.17 5.49 -14.17
CA ALA A 83 -18.10 5.83 -13.11
C ALA A 83 -19.08 6.95 -13.49
N ALA A 84 -18.63 7.93 -14.28
CA ALA A 84 -19.49 8.99 -14.81
C ALA A 84 -20.52 8.43 -15.80
N GLU A 85 -20.09 7.54 -16.70
CA GLU A 85 -20.97 6.89 -17.69
C GLU A 85 -21.96 5.90 -17.05
N HIS A 86 -21.58 5.28 -15.94
CA HIS A 86 -22.34 4.23 -15.25
C HIS A 86 -22.81 4.69 -13.86
N ASN A 87 -23.59 5.78 -13.81
CA ASN A 87 -24.04 6.38 -12.56
C ASN A 87 -24.85 5.43 -11.64
N GLU A 88 -25.38 4.33 -12.17
CA GLU A 88 -26.04 3.30 -11.39
C GLU A 88 -25.13 2.62 -10.35
N ILE A 89 -23.79 2.70 -10.48
CA ILE A 89 -22.88 2.20 -9.44
C ILE A 89 -23.08 2.93 -8.11
N PHE A 90 -23.55 4.19 -8.14
CA PHE A 90 -23.81 4.95 -6.93
C PHE A 90 -25.09 4.54 -6.21
N ASN A 91 -25.96 3.76 -6.86
CA ASN A 91 -27.12 3.14 -6.22
C ASN A 91 -26.75 1.87 -5.45
N LYS A 92 -25.53 1.35 -5.65
CA LYS A 92 -24.98 0.24 -4.86
C LYS A 92 -24.36 0.81 -3.59
N ASN A 93 -25.09 0.72 -2.49
CA ASN A 93 -24.54 1.03 -1.18
C ASN A 93 -23.36 0.10 -0.89
N LEU A 94 -22.36 0.60 -0.16
CA LEU A 94 -21.39 -0.26 0.51
C LEU A 94 -22.13 -1.26 1.42
N PRO A 95 -21.55 -2.44 1.69
CA PRO A 95 -22.16 -3.42 2.59
C PRO A 95 -22.56 -2.79 3.93
N THR A 96 -23.63 -3.31 4.55
CA THR A 96 -24.13 -2.81 5.84
C THR A 96 -23.07 -2.91 6.94
N ILE A 97 -22.26 -3.98 6.90
CA ILE A 97 -21.04 -4.09 7.69
C ILE A 97 -19.98 -3.25 7.00
N GLY A 98 -19.41 -2.28 7.72
CA GLY A 98 -18.30 -1.48 7.19
C GLY A 98 -17.08 -2.36 6.85
N PRO A 99 -16.09 -1.81 6.14
CA PRO A 99 -14.90 -2.57 5.79
C PRO A 99 -14.16 -3.06 7.05
N LEU A 100 -13.65 -4.30 7.00
CA LEU A 100 -12.68 -4.83 7.95
C LEU A 100 -11.28 -4.44 7.47
N VAL A 101 -10.56 -3.66 8.26
CA VAL A 101 -9.33 -2.98 7.83
C VAL A 101 -8.16 -3.44 8.68
N VAL A 102 -7.18 -4.08 8.05
CA VAL A 102 -5.90 -4.41 8.70
C VAL A 102 -4.97 -3.20 8.58
N CYS A 103 -4.52 -2.67 9.72
CA CYS A 103 -3.61 -1.54 9.77
C CYS A 103 -2.57 -1.71 10.90
N GLY A 104 -1.58 -0.84 10.94
CA GLY A 104 -0.46 -0.90 11.88
C GLY A 104 0.86 -0.58 11.17
N PRO A 105 1.96 -0.44 11.93
CA PRO A 105 3.26 -0.17 11.32
C PRO A 105 3.68 -1.27 10.36
N ALA A 106 4.57 -0.95 9.43
CA ALA A 106 5.17 -1.97 8.57
C ALA A 106 5.81 -3.10 9.41
N ARG A 107 5.86 -4.32 8.85
CA ARG A 107 6.55 -5.50 9.44
C ARG A 107 6.00 -6.00 10.79
N THR A 108 4.72 -5.73 11.07
CA THR A 108 3.99 -6.18 12.28
C THR A 108 3.09 -7.40 12.08
N GLY A 109 3.21 -8.10 10.94
CA GLY A 109 2.42 -9.32 10.65
C GLY A 109 1.12 -9.07 9.88
N THR A 110 0.86 -7.83 9.44
CA THR A 110 -0.32 -7.46 8.65
C THR A 110 -0.56 -8.37 7.44
N THR A 111 0.49 -8.73 6.69
CA THR A 111 0.36 -9.60 5.50
C THR A 111 -0.11 -11.02 5.85
N LEU A 112 0.39 -11.61 6.93
CA LEU A 112 -0.07 -12.93 7.40
C LEU A 112 -1.55 -12.85 7.77
N LEU A 113 -1.90 -11.87 8.60
CA LEU A 113 -3.26 -11.69 9.09
C LEU A 113 -4.24 -11.41 7.95
N TYR A 114 -3.91 -10.51 7.03
CA TYR A 114 -4.74 -10.16 5.88
C TYR A 114 -5.04 -11.37 5.00
N ASN A 115 -4.04 -12.20 4.69
CA ASN A 115 -4.25 -13.41 3.90
C ASN A 115 -5.14 -14.46 4.60
N LEU A 116 -5.01 -14.59 5.93
CA LEU A 116 -5.89 -15.49 6.69
C LEU A 116 -7.34 -14.98 6.71
N LEU A 117 -7.54 -13.67 6.89
CA LEU A 117 -8.87 -13.07 6.83
C LEU A 117 -9.49 -13.20 5.43
N ALA A 118 -8.66 -13.10 4.38
CA ALA A 118 -9.09 -13.23 2.99
C ALA A 118 -9.54 -14.66 2.61
N CYS A 119 -9.33 -15.64 3.50
CA CYS A 119 -9.86 -16.99 3.33
C CYS A 119 -11.37 -17.08 3.61
N ASP A 120 -12.02 -16.04 4.17
CA ASP A 120 -13.48 -16.03 4.32
C ASP A 120 -14.16 -15.91 2.94
N PRO A 121 -14.94 -16.92 2.50
CA PRO A 121 -15.62 -16.88 1.21
C PRO A 121 -16.72 -15.81 1.13
N ASN A 122 -17.09 -15.18 2.25
CA ASN A 122 -18.09 -14.12 2.29
C ASN A 122 -17.48 -12.71 2.25
N CYS A 123 -16.18 -12.56 2.52
CA CYS A 123 -15.49 -11.29 2.39
C CYS A 123 -14.99 -11.06 0.95
N ARG A 124 -14.68 -9.80 0.62
CA ARG A 124 -13.99 -9.46 -0.63
C ARG A 124 -12.80 -8.56 -0.34
N ALA A 125 -11.63 -9.00 -0.78
CA ALA A 125 -10.42 -8.19 -0.87
C ALA A 125 -10.19 -7.76 -2.33
N PRO A 126 -9.68 -6.55 -2.60
CA PRO A 126 -9.31 -6.19 -3.97
C PRO A 126 -8.19 -7.11 -4.49
N LEU A 127 -8.28 -7.53 -5.75
CA LEU A 127 -7.18 -8.25 -6.41
C LEU A 127 -6.22 -7.25 -7.06
N TYR A 128 -4.93 -7.58 -7.19
CA TYR A 128 -4.01 -6.71 -7.92
C TYR A 128 -4.48 -6.43 -9.35
N THR A 129 -5.00 -7.47 -9.99
CA THR A 129 -5.54 -7.40 -11.35
C THR A 129 -6.76 -6.48 -11.41
N ASP A 130 -7.64 -6.49 -10.40
CA ASP A 130 -8.76 -5.54 -10.30
C ASP A 130 -8.25 -4.10 -10.30
N MET A 131 -7.10 -3.86 -9.64
CA MET A 131 -6.54 -2.53 -9.45
C MET A 131 -5.64 -2.07 -10.59
N ASN A 132 -4.92 -2.97 -11.28
CA ASN A 132 -3.83 -2.55 -12.16
C ASN A 132 -3.95 -3.00 -13.62
N VAL A 133 -4.75 -4.02 -13.93
CA VAL A 133 -4.80 -4.64 -15.27
C VAL A 133 -6.20 -4.57 -15.84
N GLU A 134 -6.36 -3.85 -16.96
CA GLU A 134 -7.65 -3.70 -17.64
C GLU A 134 -8.77 -3.30 -16.66
N VAL A 135 -8.49 -2.31 -15.78
CA VAL A 135 -9.32 -1.92 -14.63
C VAL A 135 -10.79 -1.70 -15.00
N VAL A 136 -11.03 -1.13 -16.18
CA VAL A 136 -12.38 -0.93 -16.74
C VAL A 136 -12.52 -1.68 -18.09
N PRO A 137 -13.69 -2.26 -18.38
CA PRO A 137 -14.81 -2.47 -17.45
C PRO A 137 -14.43 -3.43 -16.32
N PRO A 138 -15.02 -3.29 -15.11
CA PRO A 138 -14.79 -4.23 -14.03
C PRO A 138 -15.36 -5.61 -14.40
N ILE A 139 -14.77 -6.69 -13.90
CA ILE A 139 -15.25 -8.06 -14.07
C ILE A 139 -15.46 -8.73 -12.73
N ALA A 140 -16.41 -9.66 -12.65
CA ALA A 140 -16.64 -10.44 -11.45
C ALA A 140 -15.52 -11.47 -11.24
N ARG A 141 -15.25 -11.88 -10.00
CA ARG A 141 -14.31 -12.99 -9.72
C ARG A 141 -14.74 -14.32 -10.33
N SER A 142 -16.05 -14.49 -10.57
CA SER A 142 -16.60 -15.66 -11.25
C SER A 142 -16.29 -15.72 -12.75
N ASP A 143 -15.82 -14.61 -13.37
CA ASP A 143 -15.39 -14.62 -14.77
C ASP A 143 -13.98 -15.21 -14.88
N SER A 144 -13.89 -16.54 -14.89
CA SER A 144 -12.62 -17.25 -14.96
C SER A 144 -11.79 -16.93 -16.21
N ILE A 145 -12.43 -16.57 -17.33
CA ILE A 145 -11.74 -16.28 -18.59
C ILE A 145 -11.09 -14.89 -18.51
N GLY A 146 -11.85 -13.89 -18.08
CA GLY A 146 -11.35 -12.54 -17.86
C GLY A 146 -10.24 -12.50 -16.81
N GLN A 147 -10.43 -13.21 -15.69
CA GLN A 147 -9.41 -13.30 -14.64
C GLN A 147 -8.12 -13.94 -15.15
N LYS A 148 -8.20 -15.05 -15.89
CA LYS A 148 -7.01 -15.68 -16.49
C LYS A 148 -6.28 -14.74 -17.45
N ARG A 149 -7.00 -14.03 -18.32
CA ARG A 149 -6.42 -13.04 -19.23
C ARG A 149 -5.65 -11.96 -18.46
N ARG A 150 -6.25 -11.39 -17.41
CA ARG A 150 -5.60 -10.34 -16.59
C ARG A 150 -4.33 -10.88 -15.92
N ILE A 151 -4.35 -12.11 -15.43
CA ILE A 151 -3.17 -12.78 -14.85
C ILE A 151 -2.07 -12.99 -15.90
N ASP A 152 -2.42 -13.42 -17.12
CA ASP A 152 -1.46 -13.64 -18.20
C ASP A 152 -0.78 -12.32 -18.64
N ILE A 153 -1.55 -11.22 -18.72
CA ILE A 153 -1.02 -9.88 -18.97
C ILE A 153 -0.08 -9.46 -17.83
N LEU A 154 -0.51 -9.62 -16.58
CA LEU A 154 0.28 -9.27 -15.40
C LEU A 154 1.62 -10.02 -15.37
N ASN A 155 1.61 -11.32 -15.60
CA ASN A 155 2.81 -12.16 -15.64
C ASN A 155 3.78 -11.74 -16.75
N SER A 156 3.25 -11.31 -17.90
CA SER A 156 4.05 -10.80 -19.01
C SER A 156 4.73 -9.48 -18.64
N SER A 157 3.99 -8.56 -18.00
CA SER A 157 4.54 -7.29 -17.50
C SER A 157 5.59 -7.50 -16.40
N TYR A 158 5.36 -8.43 -15.46
CA TYR A 158 6.34 -8.77 -14.43
C TYR A 158 7.62 -9.33 -15.04
N SER A 159 7.52 -10.24 -16.00
CA SER A 159 8.68 -10.83 -16.68
C SER A 159 9.53 -9.77 -17.39
N TYR A 160 8.89 -8.79 -18.03
CA TYR A 160 9.58 -7.66 -18.65
C TYR A 160 10.26 -6.74 -17.63
N ASN A 161 9.53 -6.34 -16.58
CA ASN A 161 10.06 -5.46 -15.53
C ASN A 161 11.21 -6.13 -14.75
N GLU A 162 11.16 -7.43 -14.51
CA GLU A 162 12.24 -8.13 -13.82
C GLU A 162 13.51 -8.16 -14.66
N GLN A 163 13.39 -8.38 -15.98
CA GLN A 163 14.53 -8.32 -16.89
C GLN A 163 15.16 -6.93 -16.93
N LEU A 164 14.35 -5.88 -16.89
CA LEU A 164 14.80 -4.50 -17.03
C LEU A 164 15.34 -3.90 -15.73
N TYR A 165 14.66 -4.11 -14.61
CA TYR A 165 14.93 -3.44 -13.33
C TYR A 165 15.58 -4.35 -12.29
N LYS A 166 15.52 -5.69 -12.44
CA LYS A 166 15.99 -6.69 -11.45
C LYS A 166 15.49 -6.45 -10.02
N LEU A 167 14.35 -5.75 -9.91
CA LEU A 167 13.79 -5.22 -8.67
C LEU A 167 12.80 -6.22 -8.04
N LEU A 168 12.09 -6.98 -8.88
CA LEU A 168 10.99 -7.82 -8.44
C LEU A 168 11.50 -9.05 -7.70
N THR A 169 12.63 -9.65 -8.09
CA THR A 169 13.22 -10.77 -7.33
C THR A 169 13.61 -10.34 -5.89
N GLN A 170 14.14 -9.13 -5.73
CA GLN A 170 14.54 -8.63 -4.41
C GLN A 170 13.33 -8.23 -3.54
N LEU A 171 12.31 -7.60 -4.13
CA LEU A 171 11.06 -7.29 -3.44
C LEU A 171 10.24 -8.55 -3.13
N ALA A 172 10.22 -9.54 -4.02
CA ALA A 172 9.53 -10.81 -3.84
C ALA A 172 10.08 -11.60 -2.63
N ALA A 173 11.38 -11.47 -2.34
CA ALA A 173 11.98 -12.04 -1.13
C ALA A 173 11.45 -11.38 0.16
N HIS A 174 10.93 -10.15 0.08
CA HIS A 174 10.38 -9.42 1.23
C HIS A 174 8.85 -9.44 1.30
N HIS A 175 8.18 -9.71 0.17
CA HIS A 175 6.73 -9.82 -0.02
C HIS A 175 6.42 -10.95 -1.01
N ALA A 176 5.77 -12.03 -0.57
CA ALA A 176 5.32 -13.05 -1.50
C ALA A 176 4.31 -12.45 -2.49
N HIS A 177 4.42 -12.81 -3.78
CA HIS A 177 3.38 -12.55 -4.76
C HIS A 177 2.12 -13.31 -4.32
N PHE A 178 1.07 -12.58 -3.96
CA PHE A 178 -0.23 -13.17 -3.64
C PHE A 178 -1.25 -12.74 -4.69
N ASP A 179 -2.18 -13.65 -5.01
CA ASP A 179 -3.31 -13.35 -5.90
C ASP A 179 -4.22 -12.23 -5.34
N ILE A 180 -4.15 -12.01 -4.02
CA ILE A 180 -4.89 -10.99 -3.28
C ILE A 180 -3.89 -9.90 -2.88
N GLU A 181 -4.19 -8.65 -3.23
CA GLU A 181 -3.34 -7.52 -2.91
C GLU A 181 -4.06 -6.50 -2.03
N GLU A 182 -3.25 -5.65 -1.46
CA GLU A 182 -3.60 -4.55 -0.56
C GLU A 182 -4.21 -3.37 -1.34
N ASP A 183 -5.14 -2.61 -0.76
CA ASP A 183 -5.86 -1.51 -1.46
C ASP A 183 -5.00 -0.25 -1.69
N TYR A 184 -3.72 -0.29 -1.34
CA TYR A 184 -2.79 0.83 -1.54
C TYR A 184 -2.64 1.25 -3.00
N VAL A 185 -2.87 0.34 -3.97
CA VAL A 185 -2.82 0.68 -5.40
C VAL A 185 -3.96 1.62 -5.77
N ILE A 186 -5.15 1.43 -5.19
CA ILE A 186 -6.31 2.33 -5.36
C ILE A 186 -5.96 3.71 -4.81
N LEU A 187 -5.37 3.78 -3.61
CA LEU A 187 -4.94 5.04 -3.01
C LEU A 187 -3.86 5.75 -3.86
N ARG A 188 -2.90 5.02 -4.45
CA ARG A 188 -1.89 5.61 -5.34
C ARG A 188 -2.51 6.18 -6.62
N GLN A 189 -3.51 5.51 -7.20
CA GLN A 189 -4.27 6.05 -8.34
C GLN A 189 -5.01 7.33 -7.95
N GLY A 190 -5.61 7.34 -6.76
CA GLY A 190 -6.20 8.52 -6.14
C GLY A 190 -5.17 9.55 -5.64
N GLY A 191 -3.91 9.50 -6.09
CA GLY A 191 -2.90 10.51 -5.77
C GLY A 191 -2.46 10.53 -4.31
N TYR A 192 -2.59 9.41 -3.58
CA TYR A 192 -2.20 9.31 -2.17
C TYR A 192 -1.08 8.29 -1.97
N PHE A 193 0.14 8.78 -1.79
CA PHE A 193 1.33 7.96 -1.55
C PHE A 193 2.20 8.52 -0.41
N PRO A 194 1.84 8.29 0.87
CA PRO A 194 2.61 8.77 2.03
C PRO A 194 4.08 8.34 2.09
N MET A 195 4.43 7.28 1.38
CA MET A 195 5.81 6.78 1.25
C MET A 195 6.63 7.51 0.17
N PHE A 196 6.01 8.40 -0.62
CA PHE A 196 6.68 9.19 -1.64
C PHE A 196 7.94 9.95 -1.17
N PRO A 197 8.04 10.46 0.09
CA PRO A 197 9.24 11.15 0.56
C PRO A 197 10.53 10.30 0.53
N LEU A 198 10.42 8.97 0.34
CA LEU A 198 11.58 8.13 0.01
C LEU A 198 12.28 8.57 -1.28
N LEU A 199 11.51 9.07 -2.25
CA LEU A 199 11.96 9.47 -3.59
C LEU A 199 12.11 10.99 -3.75
N SER A 200 11.65 11.79 -2.79
CA SER A 200 11.88 13.24 -2.82
C SER A 200 13.33 13.56 -2.48
N ASP A 201 13.86 14.70 -2.94
CA ASP A 201 15.21 15.17 -2.59
C ASP A 201 15.23 16.06 -1.33
N ASP A 202 14.15 16.79 -1.09
CA ASP A 202 14.05 17.81 -0.04
C ASP A 202 13.09 17.36 1.09
N GLU A 203 13.52 17.54 2.34
CA GLU A 203 12.71 17.33 3.55
C GLU A 203 11.55 18.34 3.66
N ASP A 204 11.73 19.51 3.04
CA ASP A 204 10.74 20.60 2.98
C ASP A 204 10.01 20.67 1.63
N SER A 205 10.07 19.61 0.80
CA SER A 205 9.34 19.59 -0.46
C SER A 205 7.82 19.77 -0.23
N SER A 206 7.14 20.44 -1.16
CA SER A 206 5.69 20.61 -1.11
C SER A 206 4.93 19.28 -0.97
N SER A 207 5.43 18.21 -1.60
CA SER A 207 4.86 16.85 -1.48
C SER A 207 5.02 16.24 -0.09
N GLU A 208 6.16 16.44 0.56
CA GLU A 208 6.41 15.94 1.91
C GLU A 208 5.65 16.74 2.96
N ILE A 209 5.60 18.06 2.80
CA ILE A 209 4.74 18.94 3.58
C ILE A 209 3.27 18.55 3.40
N TRP A 210 2.83 18.24 2.19
CA TRP A 210 1.44 17.83 1.91
C TRP A 210 1.09 16.47 2.52
N ILE A 211 2.04 15.53 2.55
CA ILE A 211 1.86 14.22 3.20
C ILE A 211 1.83 14.35 4.74
N ARG A 212 2.77 15.13 5.30
CA ARG A 212 3.01 15.26 6.75
C ARG A 212 2.08 16.25 7.44
N LYS A 213 1.78 17.38 6.81
CA LYS A 213 0.78 18.35 7.30
C LYS A 213 -0.57 17.86 6.81
N GLU A 214 -1.51 17.71 7.72
CA GLU A 214 -2.88 17.20 7.50
C GLU A 214 -3.70 18.09 6.54
N MET A 215 -3.24 18.29 5.30
CA MET A 215 -4.05 18.85 4.24
C MET A 215 -5.11 17.82 3.83
N LYS A 216 -6.19 18.35 3.24
CA LYS A 216 -7.37 17.60 2.82
C LYS A 216 -7.01 16.38 1.97
N LYS A 217 -7.13 15.19 2.56
CA LYS A 217 -6.90 13.85 1.95
C LYS A 217 -8.22 13.18 1.54
N GLU A 218 -9.34 13.89 1.67
CA GLU A 218 -10.69 13.38 1.40
C GLU A 218 -10.79 12.86 -0.03
N TYR A 219 -10.22 13.59 -1.01
CA TYR A 219 -10.25 13.21 -2.42
C TYR A 219 -9.72 11.79 -2.70
N ALA A 220 -8.75 11.33 -1.93
CA ALA A 220 -8.16 10.01 -2.11
C ALA A 220 -9.16 8.91 -1.67
N TYR A 221 -9.94 9.18 -0.62
CA TYR A 221 -10.98 8.29 -0.14
C TYR A 221 -12.29 8.43 -0.91
N ASP A 222 -12.59 9.61 -1.46
CA ASP A 222 -13.64 9.81 -2.47
C ASP A 222 -13.38 8.92 -3.69
N TYR A 223 -12.15 8.96 -4.24
CA TYR A 223 -11.74 8.08 -5.33
C TYR A 223 -11.79 6.60 -4.93
N HIS A 224 -11.30 6.26 -3.73
CA HIS A 224 -11.33 4.90 -3.22
C HIS A 224 -12.77 4.34 -3.14
N GLU A 225 -13.72 5.16 -2.67
CA GLU A 225 -15.13 4.76 -2.61
C GLU A 225 -15.73 4.53 -4.00
N VAL A 226 -15.44 5.40 -4.97
CA VAL A 226 -15.83 5.20 -6.38
C VAL A 226 -15.30 3.87 -6.90
N PHE A 227 -14.03 3.55 -6.60
CA PHE A 227 -13.40 2.30 -7.02
C PHE A 227 -14.12 1.07 -6.43
N LEU A 228 -14.39 1.08 -5.12
CA LEU A 228 -15.11 -0.03 -4.48
C LEU A 228 -16.55 -0.17 -4.98
N ARG A 229 -17.26 0.94 -5.22
CA ARG A 229 -18.61 0.93 -5.82
C ARG A 229 -18.60 0.36 -7.24
N MET A 230 -17.59 0.70 -8.04
CA MET A 230 -17.37 0.11 -9.36
C MET A 230 -17.19 -1.41 -9.26
N LEU A 231 -16.36 -1.90 -8.34
CA LEU A 231 -16.20 -3.34 -8.12
C LEU A 231 -17.49 -4.03 -7.60
N ASN A 232 -18.25 -3.37 -6.72
CA ASN A 232 -19.54 -3.87 -6.22
C ASN A 232 -20.59 -4.00 -7.33
N SER A 233 -20.47 -3.25 -8.44
CA SER A 233 -21.42 -3.33 -9.54
C SER A 233 -21.45 -4.71 -10.21
N VAL A 234 -20.33 -5.44 -10.15
CA VAL A 234 -20.18 -6.77 -10.75
C VAL A 234 -20.06 -7.90 -9.73
N ASP A 235 -19.54 -7.64 -8.52
CA ASP A 235 -19.22 -8.69 -7.55
C ASP A 235 -19.15 -8.19 -6.09
N MET A 236 -20.27 -7.78 -5.50
CA MET A 236 -20.28 -7.27 -4.12
C MET A 236 -19.99 -8.37 -3.08
N PRO A 237 -19.19 -8.11 -2.02
CA PRO A 237 -19.02 -9.07 -0.92
C PRO A 237 -20.34 -9.42 -0.26
N LYS A 238 -20.45 -10.66 0.23
CA LYS A 238 -21.63 -11.13 0.99
C LYS A 238 -21.64 -10.60 2.42
N SER A 239 -20.45 -10.40 3.01
CA SER A 239 -20.28 -9.90 4.37
C SER A 239 -19.69 -8.49 4.37
N HIS A 240 -18.40 -8.35 4.07
CA HIS A 240 -17.66 -7.09 4.18
C HIS A 240 -16.52 -7.00 3.17
N TRP A 241 -16.07 -5.77 2.91
CA TRP A 241 -14.78 -5.53 2.26
C TRP A 241 -13.66 -5.79 3.26
N LEU A 242 -12.63 -6.52 2.83
CA LEU A 242 -11.39 -6.69 3.57
C LEU A 242 -10.34 -5.78 2.92
N LEU A 243 -9.85 -4.80 3.69
CA LEU A 243 -8.92 -3.79 3.22
C LEU A 243 -7.63 -3.82 4.06
N LYS A 244 -6.53 -3.42 3.45
CA LYS A 244 -5.22 -3.27 4.09
C LYS A 244 -4.42 -2.34 3.21
N SER A 245 -4.03 -1.21 3.75
CA SER A 245 -2.99 -0.37 3.16
C SER A 245 -2.07 0.14 4.26
N PRO A 246 -0.75 0.13 4.04
CA PRO A 246 0.17 0.81 4.95
C PRO A 246 -0.09 2.33 5.01
N PHE A 247 -0.90 2.89 4.09
CA PHE A 247 -1.16 4.32 4.03
C PHE A 247 -2.33 4.77 4.92
N HIS A 248 -3.20 3.86 5.36
CA HIS A 248 -4.35 4.23 6.18
C HIS A 248 -3.93 4.84 7.53
N ILE A 249 -2.84 4.35 8.13
CA ILE A 249 -2.36 4.85 9.44
C ILE A 249 -2.07 6.35 9.42
N PHE A 250 -1.68 6.91 8.28
CA PHE A 250 -1.40 8.34 8.09
C PHE A 250 -2.67 9.21 7.98
N SER A 251 -3.86 8.60 7.95
CA SER A 251 -5.13 9.29 7.69
C SER A 251 -6.36 8.56 8.26
N LEU A 252 -6.22 7.83 9.38
CA LEU A 252 -7.31 7.03 9.96
C LEU A 252 -8.59 7.83 10.24
N ASN A 253 -8.48 9.09 10.67
CA ASN A 253 -9.65 9.95 10.86
C ASN A 253 -10.38 10.26 9.54
N THR A 254 -9.64 10.54 8.46
CA THR A 254 -10.21 10.73 7.12
C THR A 254 -10.83 9.44 6.61
N PHE A 255 -10.17 8.30 6.83
CA PHE A 255 -10.70 6.98 6.49
C PHE A 255 -12.06 6.74 7.18
N LEU A 256 -12.13 6.92 8.51
CA LEU A 256 -13.35 6.72 9.29
C LEU A 256 -14.45 7.73 8.97
N HIS A 257 -14.12 8.90 8.42
CA HIS A 257 -15.13 9.83 7.90
C HIS A 257 -15.90 9.22 6.72
N HIS A 258 -15.21 8.52 5.81
CA HIS A 258 -15.82 7.88 4.63
C HIS A 258 -16.41 6.51 4.99
N TYR A 259 -15.79 5.80 5.95
CA TYR A 259 -16.21 4.48 6.40
C TYR A 259 -16.50 4.49 7.91
N PRO A 260 -17.58 5.15 8.37
CA PRO A 260 -17.86 5.34 9.80
C PRO A 260 -18.13 4.02 10.55
N ASN A 261 -18.55 2.98 9.83
CA ASN A 261 -18.80 1.65 10.39
C ASN A 261 -17.62 0.69 10.22
N ALA A 262 -16.44 1.19 9.83
CA ALA A 262 -15.28 0.34 9.63
C ALA A 262 -14.82 -0.31 10.94
N LEU A 263 -14.28 -1.52 10.79
CA LEU A 263 -13.74 -2.33 11.87
C LEU A 263 -12.24 -2.41 11.68
N LEU A 264 -11.46 -1.86 12.62
CA LEU A 264 -10.01 -1.74 12.49
C LEU A 264 -9.32 -2.86 13.26
N ILE A 265 -8.42 -3.58 12.59
CA ILE A 265 -7.49 -4.50 13.25
C ILE A 265 -6.11 -3.87 13.21
N MET A 266 -5.62 -3.43 14.36
CA MET A 266 -4.33 -2.79 14.48
C MET A 266 -3.28 -3.80 14.94
N THR A 267 -2.23 -4.00 14.14
CA THR A 267 -1.14 -4.93 14.49
C THR A 267 0.01 -4.20 15.16
N HIS A 268 0.59 -4.84 16.18
CA HIS A 268 1.67 -4.27 16.99
C HIS A 268 2.86 -5.21 17.09
N ARG A 269 4.07 -4.65 17.01
CA ARG A 269 5.32 -5.37 17.26
C ARG A 269 6.31 -4.42 17.91
N ARG A 270 7.27 -4.98 18.65
CA ARG A 270 8.39 -4.20 19.17
C ARG A 270 9.15 -3.53 18.02
N LEU A 271 9.38 -2.22 18.15
CA LEU A 271 9.92 -1.42 17.05
C LEU A 271 11.42 -1.60 16.83
N ASP A 272 12.13 -2.13 17.84
CA ASP A 272 13.52 -2.57 17.72
C ASP A 272 13.68 -3.81 16.82
N GLU A 273 12.64 -4.61 16.67
CA GLU A 273 12.59 -5.70 15.69
C GLU A 273 12.04 -5.28 14.32
N VAL A 274 11.17 -4.27 14.29
CA VAL A 274 10.58 -3.75 13.05
C VAL A 274 11.63 -2.99 12.24
N LEU A 275 12.35 -2.08 12.88
CA LEU A 275 13.20 -1.11 12.19
C LEU A 275 14.27 -1.74 11.28
N PRO A 276 15.04 -2.78 11.70
CA PRO A 276 16.01 -3.42 10.82
C PRO A 276 15.35 -4.06 9.58
N SER A 277 14.22 -4.76 9.78
CA SER A 277 13.47 -5.35 8.66
C SER A 277 12.88 -4.30 7.74
N TRP A 278 12.48 -3.15 8.28
CA TRP A 278 11.95 -2.03 7.51
C TRP A 278 13.03 -1.35 6.66
N CYS A 279 14.21 -1.10 7.25
CA CYS A 279 15.37 -0.59 6.53
C CYS A 279 15.77 -1.51 5.37
N SER A 280 15.83 -2.82 5.60
CA SER A 280 16.14 -3.78 4.52
C SER A 280 15.13 -3.71 3.37
N LEU A 281 13.83 -3.68 3.69
CA LEU A 281 12.78 -3.60 2.67
C LEU A 281 12.88 -2.30 1.87
N LEU A 282 13.07 -1.16 2.52
CA LEU A 282 13.18 0.13 1.83
C LEU A 282 14.48 0.28 1.05
N LEU A 283 15.57 -0.35 1.47
CA LEU A 283 16.79 -0.45 0.67
C LEU A 283 16.56 -1.30 -0.58
N ALA A 284 15.92 -2.47 -0.44
CA ALA A 284 15.56 -3.30 -1.59
C ALA A 284 14.61 -2.58 -2.56
N ALA A 285 13.63 -1.83 -2.04
CA ALA A 285 12.77 -0.99 -2.87
C ALA A 285 13.54 0.16 -3.53
N GLY A 286 14.49 0.75 -2.79
CA GLY A 286 15.35 1.83 -3.25
C GLY A 286 16.32 1.43 -4.36
N ASP A 287 16.75 0.17 -4.43
CA ASP A 287 17.64 -0.36 -5.48
C ASP A 287 17.06 -0.16 -6.90
N GLY A 288 15.74 -0.06 -7.03
CA GLY A 288 15.08 0.23 -8.30
C GLY A 288 15.19 1.69 -8.74
N TYR A 289 15.51 2.60 -7.81
CA TYR A 289 15.50 4.05 -8.03
C TYR A 289 16.90 4.66 -7.94
N PHE A 290 17.69 4.22 -6.96
CA PHE A 290 18.97 4.80 -6.59
C PHE A 290 20.15 3.88 -6.96
N ASP A 291 21.34 4.47 -7.05
CA ASP A 291 22.58 3.68 -7.18
C ASP A 291 22.92 3.02 -5.84
N LYS A 292 22.77 1.69 -5.78
CA LYS A 292 23.07 0.87 -4.60
C LYS A 292 24.53 0.93 -4.13
N SER A 293 25.46 1.29 -5.02
CA SER A 293 26.88 1.42 -4.68
C SER A 293 27.18 2.75 -3.98
N ASN A 294 26.24 3.70 -4.03
CA ASN A 294 26.38 5.02 -3.46
C ASN A 294 25.94 5.06 -1.99
N SER A 295 26.91 5.24 -1.10
CA SER A 295 26.67 5.33 0.35
C SER A 295 25.77 6.50 0.75
N ILE A 296 25.73 7.58 -0.02
CA ILE A 296 24.84 8.73 0.22
C ILE A 296 23.38 8.29 0.07
N SER A 297 23.08 7.56 -1.01
CA SER A 297 21.73 7.04 -1.28
C SER A 297 21.29 6.03 -0.21
N ARG A 298 22.19 5.13 0.20
CA ARG A 298 21.92 4.19 1.30
C ARG A 298 21.58 4.91 2.60
N ASN A 299 22.42 5.87 3.02
CA ASN A 299 22.21 6.61 4.26
C ASN A 299 20.94 7.47 4.20
N ARG A 300 20.64 8.03 3.04
CA ARG A 300 19.37 8.74 2.78
C ARG A 300 18.17 7.82 3.02
N ILE A 301 18.16 6.63 2.42
CA ILE A 301 17.08 5.66 2.59
C ILE A 301 16.93 5.30 4.07
N ILE A 302 18.01 4.98 4.77
CA ILE A 302 17.98 4.62 6.20
C ILE A 302 17.39 5.77 7.05
N LYS A 303 17.82 7.02 6.82
CA LYS A 303 17.27 8.20 7.49
C LYS A 303 15.75 8.33 7.25
N ARG A 304 15.33 8.15 5.99
CA ARG A 304 13.92 8.18 5.59
C ARG A 304 13.09 7.04 6.20
N CYS A 305 13.68 5.85 6.38
CA CYS A 305 13.03 4.73 7.08
C CYS A 305 12.64 5.13 8.51
N CYS A 306 13.56 5.73 9.26
CA CYS A 306 13.30 6.19 10.63
C CYS A 306 12.23 7.27 10.66
N GLN A 307 12.36 8.31 9.83
CA GLN A 307 11.39 9.40 9.79
C GLN A 307 9.98 8.91 9.41
N CYS A 308 9.90 7.92 8.52
CA CYS A 308 8.63 7.28 8.18
C CYS A 308 8.06 6.57 9.39
N LEU A 309 8.84 5.71 10.05
CA LEU A 309 8.39 4.97 11.23
C LEU A 309 7.97 5.92 12.37
N ASP A 310 8.69 7.03 12.57
CA ASP A 310 8.32 8.08 13.52
C ASP A 310 6.93 8.63 13.20
N THR A 311 6.68 8.94 11.93
CA THR A 311 5.40 9.50 11.48
C THR A 311 4.28 8.48 11.63
N GLU A 312 4.52 7.21 11.28
CA GLU A 312 3.56 6.11 11.47
C GLU A 312 3.15 5.98 12.94
N VAL A 313 4.13 5.94 13.84
CA VAL A 313 3.89 5.82 15.29
C VAL A 313 3.18 7.06 15.83
N GLU A 314 3.61 8.26 15.44
CA GLU A 314 2.96 9.51 15.84
C GLU A 314 1.49 9.53 15.41
N CYS A 315 1.18 9.17 14.16
CA CYS A 315 -0.18 9.09 13.66
C CYS A 315 -1.03 8.06 14.43
N ILE A 316 -0.48 6.89 14.74
CA ILE A 316 -1.16 5.86 15.55
C ILE A 316 -1.45 6.40 16.96
N MET A 317 -0.47 6.99 17.63
CA MET A 317 -0.64 7.52 18.99
C MET A 317 -1.64 8.68 19.04
N LYS A 318 -1.59 9.60 18.06
CA LYS A 318 -2.59 10.68 17.91
C LYS A 318 -3.98 10.13 17.67
N PHE A 319 -4.12 9.15 16.76
CA PHE A 319 -5.41 8.51 16.51
C PHE A 319 -5.97 7.88 17.78
N ARG A 320 -5.15 7.12 18.51
CA ARG A 320 -5.57 6.35 19.71
C ARG A 320 -5.88 7.22 20.93
N THR A 321 -5.48 8.50 20.89
CA THR A 321 -5.85 9.51 21.89
C THR A 321 -7.02 10.41 21.43
N SER A 322 -7.42 10.33 20.16
CA SER A 322 -8.57 11.06 19.59
C SER A 322 -9.93 10.43 19.95
N GLU A 323 -11.03 11.15 19.72
CA GLU A 323 -12.39 10.64 19.97
C GLU A 323 -12.73 9.37 19.18
N ASN A 324 -12.20 9.23 17.97
CA ASN A 324 -12.44 8.08 17.10
C ASN A 324 -11.61 6.85 17.47
N GLY A 325 -10.42 7.07 18.05
CA GLY A 325 -9.47 5.98 18.36
C GLY A 325 -9.40 5.60 19.83
N LYS A 326 -10.08 6.31 20.73
CA LYS A 326 -10.28 5.86 22.12
C LYS A 326 -11.00 4.52 22.11
N VAL A 327 -10.45 3.55 22.84
CA VAL A 327 -11.11 2.25 23.07
C VAL A 327 -12.34 2.46 23.94
N ASP A 328 -13.43 2.84 23.31
CA ASP A 328 -14.74 2.80 23.89
C ASP A 328 -15.24 1.35 23.83
N GLN A 329 -15.26 0.69 24.99
CA GLN A 329 -15.72 -0.69 25.12
C GLN A 329 -17.17 -0.88 24.63
N SER A 330 -17.95 0.20 24.47
CA SER A 330 -19.29 0.16 23.89
C SER A 330 -19.30 0.17 22.35
N LYS A 331 -18.27 0.72 21.69
CA LYS A 331 -18.20 0.81 20.22
C LYS A 331 -17.54 -0.38 19.55
N LYS A 332 -16.64 -1.10 20.24
CA LYS A 332 -15.93 -2.31 19.77
C LYS A 332 -15.53 -2.28 18.29
N ASN A 333 -14.87 -1.21 17.84
CA ASN A 333 -14.50 -1.00 16.44
C ASN A 333 -12.99 -1.09 16.20
N ILE A 334 -12.17 -1.34 17.23
CA ILE A 334 -10.72 -1.53 17.09
C ILE A 334 -10.27 -2.76 17.87
N PHE A 335 -9.59 -3.69 17.20
CA PHE A 335 -8.97 -4.86 17.78
C PHE A 335 -7.45 -4.74 17.67
N ASP A 336 -6.74 -4.77 18.80
CA ASP A 336 -5.28 -4.71 18.84
C ASP A 336 -4.70 -6.14 18.85
N ALA A 337 -3.85 -6.47 17.87
CA ALA A 337 -3.23 -7.78 17.70
C ALA A 337 -1.70 -7.68 17.79
N THR A 338 -1.09 -8.31 18.79
CA THR A 338 0.38 -8.35 18.87
C THR A 338 0.97 -9.40 17.93
N TYR A 339 2.13 -9.11 17.35
CA TYR A 339 2.84 -10.02 16.47
C TYR A 339 3.14 -11.36 17.16
N ASP A 340 3.53 -11.34 18.43
CA ASP A 340 3.84 -12.56 19.18
C ASP A 340 2.61 -13.48 19.33
N ASN A 341 1.44 -12.89 19.62
CA ASN A 341 0.20 -13.65 19.70
C ASN A 341 -0.25 -14.16 18.33
N LEU A 342 -0.13 -13.33 17.29
CA LEU A 342 -0.42 -13.72 15.91
C LEU A 342 0.47 -14.88 15.44
N MET A 343 1.76 -14.85 15.77
CA MET A 343 2.68 -15.91 15.38
C MET A 343 2.47 -17.20 16.18
N LYS A 344 2.06 -17.09 17.45
CA LYS A 344 1.81 -18.24 18.32
C LYS A 344 0.57 -19.03 17.91
N ASP A 345 -0.53 -18.35 17.59
CA ASP A 345 -1.78 -18.97 17.16
C ASP A 345 -2.52 -18.10 16.12
N PRO A 346 -2.13 -18.18 14.83
CA PRO A 346 -2.70 -17.31 13.80
C PRO A 346 -4.20 -17.50 13.61
N ILE A 347 -4.69 -18.74 13.62
CA ILE A 347 -6.12 -19.03 13.45
C ILE A 347 -6.89 -18.61 14.70
N GLY A 348 -6.35 -18.85 15.90
CA GLY A 348 -6.97 -18.38 17.14
C GLY A 348 -7.13 -16.87 17.20
N ILE A 349 -6.17 -16.10 16.67
CA ILE A 349 -6.30 -14.64 16.56
C ILE A 349 -7.39 -14.23 15.57
N VAL A 350 -7.49 -14.89 14.41
CA VAL A 350 -8.59 -14.63 13.46
C VAL A 350 -9.95 -14.96 14.08
N HIS A 351 -10.06 -16.05 14.85
CA HIS A 351 -11.28 -16.38 15.59
C HIS A 351 -11.63 -15.33 16.64
N GLN A 352 -10.65 -14.81 17.39
CA GLN A 352 -10.86 -13.74 18.36
C GLN A 352 -11.34 -12.44 17.70
N ILE A 353 -10.78 -12.09 16.55
CA ILE A 353 -11.20 -10.93 15.75
C ILE A 353 -12.66 -11.07 15.32
N TYR A 354 -13.04 -12.21 14.74
CA TYR A 354 -14.41 -12.45 14.29
C TYR A 354 -15.40 -12.41 15.44
N HIS A 355 -15.06 -13.03 16.57
CA HIS A 355 -15.87 -12.97 17.77
C HIS A 355 -15.99 -11.54 18.33
N TYR A 356 -14.89 -10.78 18.37
CA TYR A 356 -14.87 -9.41 18.90
C TYR A 356 -15.79 -8.47 18.10
N PHE A 357 -15.75 -8.60 16.76
CA PHE A 357 -16.59 -7.80 15.85
C PHE A 357 -17.95 -8.41 15.55
N ASN A 358 -18.31 -9.54 16.17
CA ASN A 358 -19.57 -10.25 15.92
C ASN A 358 -19.76 -10.63 14.44
N LEU A 359 -18.69 -11.07 13.78
CA LEU A 359 -18.70 -11.59 12.42
C LEU A 359 -18.97 -13.11 12.43
N HIS A 360 -19.61 -13.61 11.38
CA HIS A 360 -19.93 -15.02 11.27
C HIS A 360 -18.68 -15.86 10.97
N TRP A 361 -18.35 -16.78 11.88
CA TRP A 361 -17.32 -17.80 11.66
C TRP A 361 -17.89 -19.01 10.91
N SER A 362 -17.25 -19.43 9.82
CA SER A 362 -17.64 -20.62 9.06
C SER A 362 -16.54 -21.69 9.06
N ASN A 363 -16.95 -22.97 9.00
CA ASN A 363 -16.01 -24.08 8.90
C ASN A 363 -15.20 -24.03 7.59
N ASP A 364 -15.80 -23.53 6.50
CA ASP A 364 -15.12 -23.39 5.20
C ASP A 364 -13.95 -22.39 5.28
N MET A 365 -14.15 -21.27 5.97
CA MET A 365 -13.09 -20.30 6.25
C MET A 365 -11.94 -20.93 7.04
N GLU A 366 -12.25 -21.68 8.10
CA GLU A 366 -11.23 -22.33 8.92
C GLU A 366 -10.42 -23.36 8.12
N MET A 367 -11.09 -24.19 7.31
CA MET A 367 -10.41 -25.15 6.43
C MET A 367 -9.52 -24.44 5.41
N ALA A 368 -9.99 -23.35 4.80
CA ALA A 368 -9.23 -22.56 3.85
C ALA A 368 -7.97 -21.94 4.50
N MET A 369 -8.10 -21.38 5.71
CA MET A 369 -6.95 -20.86 6.47
C MET A 369 -5.93 -21.94 6.80
N ARG A 370 -6.38 -23.11 7.28
CA ARG A 370 -5.50 -24.25 7.59
C ARG A 370 -4.72 -24.69 6.34
N LYS A 371 -5.40 -24.79 5.20
CA LYS A 371 -4.77 -25.10 3.91
C LYS A 371 -3.75 -24.03 3.52
N TRP A 372 -4.12 -22.75 3.61
CA TRP A 372 -3.23 -21.65 3.25
C TRP A 372 -1.95 -21.64 4.10
N ILE A 373 -2.04 -21.89 5.40
CA ILE A 373 -0.87 -21.96 6.31
C ILE A 373 0.07 -23.11 5.89
N LEU A 374 -0.48 -24.28 5.53
CA LEU A 374 0.31 -25.42 5.08
C LEU A 374 1.04 -25.12 3.76
N GLU A 375 0.41 -24.38 2.85
CA GLU A 375 0.97 -24.00 1.56
C GLU A 375 1.96 -22.82 1.67
N ASN A 376 1.90 -22.06 2.76
CA ASN A 376 2.71 -20.86 3.00
C ASN A 376 3.47 -20.90 4.35
N PRO A 377 4.36 -21.88 4.56
CA PRO A 377 5.12 -21.98 5.81
C PRO A 377 5.96 -20.72 6.06
N GLN A 378 6.09 -20.34 7.33
CA GLN A 378 6.88 -19.19 7.74
C GLN A 378 8.34 -19.33 7.28
N GLY A 379 8.89 -18.28 6.66
CA GLY A 379 10.25 -18.29 6.13
C GLY A 379 10.41 -18.96 4.76
N LYS A 380 9.31 -19.31 4.07
CA LYS A 380 9.31 -19.77 2.66
C LYS A 380 10.07 -18.83 1.71
N GLN A 381 10.12 -17.54 2.02
CA GLN A 381 10.84 -16.49 1.27
C GLN A 381 12.28 -16.25 1.76
N GLY A 382 12.77 -17.04 2.71
CA GLY A 382 14.06 -16.86 3.37
C GLY A 382 13.94 -16.25 4.77
N ARG A 383 14.85 -16.61 5.67
CA ARG A 383 15.03 -15.93 6.97
C ARG A 383 16.16 -14.93 6.81
N HIS A 384 15.82 -13.66 6.73
CA HIS A 384 16.82 -12.61 6.82
C HIS A 384 17.11 -12.29 8.28
N THR A 385 18.36 -12.44 8.68
CA THR A 385 18.85 -11.99 9.98
C THR A 385 19.34 -10.55 9.82
N TYR A 386 18.63 -9.61 10.44
CA TYR A 386 19.00 -8.20 10.47
C TYR A 386 19.45 -7.83 11.88
N SER A 387 20.36 -6.86 11.99
CA SER A 387 20.75 -6.28 13.28
C SER A 387 20.58 -4.77 13.26
N LEU A 388 20.21 -4.18 14.41
CA LEU A 388 20.16 -2.73 14.58
C LEU A 388 21.52 -2.08 14.27
N ALA A 389 22.61 -2.74 14.67
CA ALA A 389 23.97 -2.26 14.47
C ALA A 389 24.35 -2.09 12.98
N GLU A 390 23.82 -2.92 12.08
CA GLU A 390 24.04 -2.79 10.63
C GLU A 390 23.56 -1.43 10.08
N PHE A 391 22.54 -0.86 10.71
CA PHE A 391 21.93 0.40 10.31
C PHE A 391 22.31 1.57 11.23
N GLY A 392 23.26 1.35 12.16
CA GLY A 392 23.72 2.37 13.09
C GLY A 392 22.77 2.66 14.25
N PHE A 393 21.85 1.74 14.57
CA PHE A 393 20.92 1.87 15.69
C PHE A 393 21.36 1.00 16.87
N ASN A 394 20.92 1.38 18.07
CA ASN A 394 20.99 0.53 19.26
C ASN A 394 19.59 0.40 19.90
N GLN A 395 19.41 -0.64 20.71
CA GLN A 395 18.12 -1.02 21.26
C GLN A 395 17.60 -0.02 22.31
N GLU A 396 18.49 0.58 23.10
CA GLU A 396 18.16 1.52 24.17
C GLU A 396 17.55 2.81 23.61
N ASP A 397 18.15 3.34 22.54
CA ASP A 397 17.65 4.53 21.84
C ASP A 397 16.25 4.29 21.26
N ILE A 398 16.03 3.12 20.64
CA ILE A 398 14.72 2.77 20.06
C ILE A 398 13.66 2.59 21.15
N SER A 399 14.02 1.95 22.26
CA SER A 399 13.12 1.75 23.40
C SER A 399 12.73 3.08 24.03
N THR A 400 13.68 4.00 24.17
CA THR A 400 13.45 5.36 24.68
C THR A 400 12.61 6.19 23.73
N ARG A 401 12.92 6.13 22.42
CA ARG A 401 12.25 6.90 21.37
C ARG A 401 10.76 6.58 21.25
N TYR A 402 10.38 5.32 21.42
CA TYR A 402 9.01 4.85 21.25
C TYR A 402 8.36 4.35 22.55
N VAL A 403 8.80 4.88 23.70
CA VAL A 403 8.35 4.43 25.02
C VAL A 403 6.83 4.49 25.18
N ASP A 404 6.17 5.53 24.67
CA ASP A 404 4.71 5.68 24.78
C ASP A 404 3.96 4.60 23.97
N TYR A 405 4.46 4.27 22.78
CA TYR A 405 3.90 3.21 21.94
C TYR A 405 4.07 1.83 22.61
N ILE A 406 5.27 1.57 23.16
CA ILE A 406 5.56 0.33 23.88
C ILE A 406 4.64 0.20 25.10
N ASN A 407 4.50 1.27 25.88
CA ASN A 407 3.64 1.31 27.06
C ASN A 407 2.18 1.05 26.74
N LEU A 408 1.69 1.60 25.62
CA LEU A 408 0.29 1.46 25.24
C LEU A 408 -0.05 0.07 24.71
N PHE A 409 0.84 -0.56 23.93
CA PHE A 409 0.48 -1.76 23.16
C PHE A 409 1.24 -3.04 23.55
N LEU A 410 2.39 -2.91 24.19
CA LEU A 410 3.34 -4.02 24.39
C LEU A 410 3.67 -4.28 25.87
N SER A 411 3.36 -3.35 26.78
CA SER A 411 3.65 -3.48 28.22
C SER A 411 2.68 -4.39 29.00
N SER A 412 2.13 -5.43 28.35
CA SER A 412 1.27 -6.43 28.97
C SER A 412 1.81 -7.84 28.74
N ASN A 413 2.85 -8.18 29.50
CA ASN A 413 3.16 -9.55 29.93
C ASN A 413 3.67 -9.44 31.37
N ASN A 414 2.74 -9.31 32.33
CA ASN A 414 2.96 -9.73 33.71
C ASN A 414 2.08 -10.96 33.96
#